data_AF-A0A480AKE7-F1
#
_entry.id   AF-A0A480AKE7-F1
#
_cell.length_a   1.000
_cell.length_b   1.000
_cell.length_c   1.000
_cell.angle_alpha   90.00
_cell.angle_beta   90.00
_cell.angle_gamma   90.00
#
_symmetry.space_group_name_H-M   'P 1'
#
loop_
_entity.id
_entity.type
_entity.pdbx_description
1 polymer ?
#
loop_
_entity_poly.entity_id
_entity_poly.type
_entity_poly.pdbx_seq_one_letter_code
_entity_poly.pdbx_strand_id
1 'polypeptide(L)'
;MNDADDARQWQLMRAPGLQVAFLGSGAITPAQQTLCECLGGHLAPKLHVAVATSGYAGQIARGRRSFTMTVAQSFADRLPASDVDRRVTSFLVRKRDGSLPGSLLGLGRRVVVRGRSLMNRQAQIIAKSDVLCVGGGGQGTTDFARLALQIDKPMLPLPFMGGASQHLWTEFGDDIRDEFFIDAAQWQRWSDIDLDLLTTAQIDSLAAEVAATLLRSARGTCLVCMPFADRHLPLYASIIEPAIAGAHLLAVRMDHTPSVGDIVDTLRAEIEAARCVVAVVDEQNPNVLYEVGFAHALRKPVVLMRAAGAADGPAVDLPFDVRTHRVVTYPAGLPADGTAAARAELHALLRAISHGL
;
A
#
# COMPACT_ATOMS: atom_id res chain seq x y z
N MET A 1 28.30 18.15 6.38
CA MET A 1 26.87 17.80 6.49
C MET A 1 26.79 16.29 6.54
N ASN A 2 26.51 15.77 7.73
CA ASN A 2 26.75 14.38 8.15
C ASN A 2 25.57 13.48 7.72
N ASP A 3 25.82 12.21 7.36
CA ASP A 3 24.76 11.30 6.84
C ASP A 3 23.61 11.08 7.85
N ALA A 4 23.86 11.30 9.14
CA ALA A 4 22.84 11.28 10.20
C ALA A 4 21.86 12.46 10.15
N ASP A 5 22.29 13.63 9.67
CA ASP A 5 21.42 14.82 9.49
C ASP A 5 20.49 14.63 8.28
N ASP A 6 20.98 14.00 7.20
CA ASP A 6 20.18 13.71 6.00
C ASP A 6 19.07 12.67 6.29
N ALA A 7 19.36 11.65 7.13
CA ALA A 7 18.38 10.65 7.56
C ALA A 7 17.31 11.23 8.50
N ARG A 8 17.72 12.06 9.47
CA ARG A 8 16.79 12.79 10.37
C ARG A 8 15.95 13.82 9.62
N GLN A 9 16.57 14.59 8.73
CA GLN A 9 15.83 15.50 7.85
C GLN A 9 14.85 14.71 6.98
N TRP A 10 15.22 13.54 6.47
CA TRP A 10 14.29 12.72 5.70
C TRP A 10 13.06 12.33 6.52
N GLN A 11 13.24 11.76 7.73
CA GLN A 11 12.12 11.35 8.59
C GLN A 11 11.16 12.52 8.88
N LEU A 12 11.70 13.73 9.03
CA LEU A 12 10.94 14.97 9.20
C LEU A 12 10.31 15.50 7.89
N MET A 13 10.79 15.04 6.73
CA MET A 13 10.44 15.54 5.40
C MET A 13 9.65 14.55 4.55
N ARG A 14 9.34 13.34 5.05
CA ARG A 14 8.50 12.35 4.37
C ARG A 14 7.16 12.98 3.96
N ALA A 15 6.77 12.85 2.69
CA ALA A 15 5.39 13.15 2.31
C ALA A 15 4.44 12.25 3.11
N PRO A 16 3.40 12.77 3.78
CA PRO A 16 2.49 11.94 4.53
C PRO A 16 1.82 10.91 3.60
N GLY A 17 2.04 9.62 3.86
CA GLY A 17 1.45 8.53 3.10
C GLY A 17 2.46 7.57 2.45
N LEU A 18 1.91 6.61 1.72
CA LEU A 18 2.61 5.61 0.94
C LEU A 18 3.38 6.25 -0.23
N GLN A 19 4.68 6.03 -0.26
CA GLN A 19 5.58 6.43 -1.33
C GLN A 19 5.72 5.32 -2.37
N VAL A 20 5.10 5.51 -3.54
CA VAL A 20 5.21 4.60 -4.67
C VAL A 20 6.31 5.10 -5.61
N ALA A 21 7.36 4.30 -5.80
CA ALA A 21 8.37 4.56 -6.82
C ALA A 21 7.98 3.87 -8.12
N PHE A 22 7.94 4.64 -9.22
CA PHE A 22 7.73 4.08 -10.55
C PHE A 22 9.06 3.90 -11.26
N LEU A 23 9.33 2.68 -11.68
CA LEU A 23 10.54 2.29 -12.41
C LEU A 23 10.12 1.67 -13.73
N GLY A 24 10.73 2.04 -14.86
CA GLY A 24 10.27 1.46 -16.11
C GLY A 24 10.89 2.00 -17.38
N SER A 25 10.25 1.64 -18.49
CA SER A 25 10.71 1.95 -19.84
C SER A 25 10.80 3.45 -20.08
N GLY A 26 11.85 3.83 -20.80
CA GLY A 26 12.05 5.18 -21.31
C GLY A 26 11.35 5.49 -22.63
N ALA A 27 10.65 4.50 -23.19
CA ALA A 27 9.81 4.62 -24.37
C ALA A 27 8.62 3.69 -24.21
N ILE A 28 7.40 4.22 -24.32
CA ILE A 28 6.15 3.47 -24.16
C ILE A 28 5.27 3.61 -25.40
N THR A 29 4.46 2.59 -25.70
CA THR A 29 3.47 2.62 -26.79
C THR A 29 2.28 3.54 -26.44
N PRO A 30 1.41 3.90 -27.41
CA PRO A 30 0.19 4.65 -27.11
C PRO A 30 -0.73 3.98 -26.08
N ALA A 31 -0.94 2.66 -26.17
CA ALA A 31 -1.77 1.95 -25.19
C ALA A 31 -1.14 1.97 -23.78
N GLN A 32 0.17 1.75 -23.69
CA GLN A 32 0.92 1.87 -22.44
C GLN A 32 0.88 3.29 -21.86
N GLN A 33 0.92 4.31 -22.72
CA GLN A 33 0.75 5.70 -22.30
C GLN A 33 -0.63 5.94 -21.69
N THR A 34 -1.70 5.47 -22.33
CA THR A 34 -3.07 5.56 -21.81
C THR A 34 -3.16 4.90 -20.43
N LEU A 35 -2.59 3.71 -20.26
CA LEU A 35 -2.53 3.03 -18.96
C LEU A 35 -1.83 3.89 -17.91
N CYS A 36 -0.67 4.47 -18.24
CA CYS A 36 0.07 5.33 -17.31
C CYS A 36 -0.74 6.57 -16.90
N GLU A 37 -1.46 7.18 -17.84
CA GLU A 37 -2.30 8.34 -17.61
C GLU A 37 -3.51 8.01 -16.73
N CYS A 38 -4.17 6.87 -16.96
CA CYS A 38 -5.23 6.37 -16.10
C CYS A 38 -4.69 6.02 -14.70
N LEU A 39 -3.55 5.35 -14.61
CA LEU A 39 -2.94 4.93 -13.34
C LEU A 39 -2.58 6.12 -12.44
N GLY A 40 -1.95 7.15 -13.01
CA GLY A 40 -1.72 8.41 -12.29
C GLY A 40 -3.03 9.02 -11.77
N GLY A 41 -4.13 8.82 -12.51
CA GLY A 41 -5.45 9.32 -12.17
C GLY A 41 -6.15 8.61 -11.05
N HIS A 42 -6.05 7.29 -11.01
CA HIS A 42 -6.58 6.50 -9.92
C HIS A 42 -5.78 6.72 -8.62
N LEU A 43 -4.51 7.09 -8.71
CA LEU A 43 -3.66 7.33 -7.55
C LEU A 43 -3.78 8.76 -6.98
N ALA A 44 -3.97 9.79 -7.82
CA ALA A 44 -3.95 11.19 -7.37
C ALA A 44 -5.00 11.55 -6.29
N PRO A 45 -6.28 11.13 -6.38
CA PRO A 45 -7.29 11.45 -5.37
C PRO A 45 -6.99 10.84 -3.99
N LYS A 46 -6.14 9.81 -3.93
CA LYS A 46 -5.84 9.10 -2.68
C LYS A 46 -4.84 9.91 -1.87
N LEU A 47 -5.33 10.69 -0.91
CA LEU A 47 -4.58 11.66 -0.09
C LEU A 47 -3.26 11.12 0.53
N HIS A 48 -3.16 9.81 0.71
CA HIS A 48 -2.01 9.11 1.28
C HIS A 48 -1.08 8.49 0.24
N VAL A 49 -1.16 8.86 -1.03
CA VAL A 49 -0.23 8.39 -2.05
C VAL A 49 0.70 9.53 -2.40
N ALA A 50 1.99 9.24 -2.42
CA ALA A 50 3.02 10.09 -2.98
C ALA A 50 3.80 9.31 -4.05
N VAL A 51 4.27 10.04 -5.06
CA VAL A 51 4.96 9.47 -6.22
C VAL A 51 6.42 9.89 -6.20
N ALA A 52 7.30 8.90 -6.27
CA ALA A 52 8.73 9.09 -6.44
C ALA A 52 9.14 8.91 -7.90
N THR A 53 9.87 9.89 -8.43
CA THR A 53 10.48 9.84 -9.77
C THR A 53 11.99 9.94 -9.66
N SER A 54 12.69 9.26 -10.55
CA SER A 54 14.14 9.33 -10.59
C SER A 54 14.66 10.62 -11.25
N GLY A 55 13.82 11.49 -11.82
CA GLY A 55 14.25 12.70 -12.53
C GLY A 55 15.10 12.40 -13.77
N TYR A 56 14.53 12.53 -14.97
CA TYR A 56 15.24 12.27 -16.23
C TYR A 56 15.10 13.44 -17.22
N ALA A 57 16.14 14.27 -17.32
CA ALA A 57 16.21 15.38 -18.27
C ALA A 57 16.45 14.93 -19.74
N GLY A 58 17.05 13.75 -19.96
CA GLY A 58 17.56 13.36 -21.28
C GLY A 58 16.53 12.77 -22.27
N GLN A 59 15.41 12.22 -21.80
CA GLN A 59 14.39 11.61 -22.67
C GLN A 59 13.24 12.57 -23.01
N ILE A 60 12.92 13.49 -22.10
CA ILE A 60 12.03 14.62 -22.34
C ILE A 60 12.55 15.46 -23.53
N ALA A 61 13.87 15.69 -23.59
CA ALA A 61 14.52 16.39 -24.69
C ALA A 61 14.41 15.69 -26.07
N ARG A 62 14.05 14.39 -26.10
CA ARG A 62 13.89 13.60 -27.34
C ARG A 62 12.42 13.35 -27.71
N GLY A 63 11.47 14.00 -27.03
CA GLY A 63 10.04 13.84 -27.29
C GLY A 63 9.47 12.46 -26.98
N ARG A 64 10.21 11.61 -26.25
CA ARG A 64 9.75 10.26 -25.88
C ARG A 64 9.07 10.30 -24.51
N ARG A 65 7.90 9.64 -24.40
CA ARG A 65 7.21 9.44 -23.13
C ARG A 65 7.78 8.21 -22.44
N SER A 66 8.02 8.33 -21.13
CA SER A 66 8.53 7.25 -20.28
C SER A 66 7.47 6.86 -19.26
N PHE A 67 7.44 5.59 -18.85
CA PHE A 67 6.52 5.07 -17.85
C PHE A 67 6.46 5.94 -16.58
N THR A 68 7.62 6.15 -15.93
CA THR A 68 7.72 6.93 -14.69
C THR A 68 7.19 8.35 -14.83
N MET A 69 7.62 9.09 -15.87
CA MET A 69 7.21 10.48 -16.05
C MET A 69 5.74 10.63 -16.43
N THR A 70 5.20 9.73 -17.26
CA THR A 70 3.80 9.80 -17.66
C THR A 70 2.87 9.58 -16.47
N VAL A 71 3.14 8.56 -15.64
CA VAL A 71 2.36 8.33 -14.40
C VAL A 71 2.47 9.54 -13.47
N ALA A 72 3.69 10.04 -13.23
CA ALA A 72 3.91 11.14 -12.31
C ALA A 72 3.26 12.45 -12.78
N GLN A 73 3.37 12.79 -14.07
CA GLN A 73 2.73 13.98 -14.64
C GLN A 73 1.22 13.88 -14.53
N SER A 74 0.64 12.75 -14.94
CA SER A 74 -0.79 12.52 -14.88
C SER A 74 -1.33 12.52 -13.44
N PHE A 75 -0.51 12.08 -12.48
CA PHE A 75 -0.80 12.20 -11.06
C PHE A 75 -0.79 13.67 -10.61
N ALA A 76 0.24 14.45 -10.94
CA ALA A 76 0.36 15.85 -10.55
C ALA A 76 -0.71 16.75 -11.17
N ASP A 77 -1.09 16.52 -12.43
CA ASP A 77 -2.11 17.30 -13.14
C ASP A 77 -3.50 17.22 -12.46
N ARG A 78 -3.71 16.20 -11.62
CA ARG A 78 -4.94 15.97 -10.85
C ARG A 78 -4.84 16.40 -9.40
N LEU A 79 -3.73 17.02 -9.00
CA LEU A 79 -3.56 17.59 -7.67
C LEU A 79 -3.71 19.11 -7.69
N PRO A 80 -4.19 19.71 -6.59
CA PRO A 80 -4.00 21.14 -6.36
C PRO A 80 -2.51 21.49 -6.41
N ALA A 81 -2.16 22.66 -6.95
CA ALA A 81 -0.77 23.10 -7.07
C ALA A 81 -0.01 23.06 -5.72
N SER A 82 -0.70 23.34 -4.61
CA SER A 82 -0.17 23.27 -3.25
C SER A 82 0.23 21.86 -2.79
N ASP A 83 -0.34 20.82 -3.40
CA ASP A 83 -0.10 19.43 -3.01
C ASP A 83 0.92 18.72 -3.91
N VAL A 84 1.22 19.26 -5.09
CA VAL A 84 2.20 18.67 -6.02
C VAL A 84 3.59 18.57 -5.36
N ASP A 85 4.05 19.64 -4.70
CA ASP A 85 5.32 19.61 -3.96
C ASP A 85 5.28 18.75 -2.69
N ARG A 86 4.09 18.49 -2.15
CA ARG A 86 3.95 17.61 -1.00
C ARG A 86 3.96 16.14 -1.40
N ARG A 87 3.37 15.80 -2.55
CA ARG A 87 3.02 14.42 -2.93
C ARG A 87 3.79 13.90 -4.13
N VAL A 88 4.58 14.72 -4.81
CA VAL A 88 5.48 14.25 -5.87
C VAL A 88 6.90 14.60 -5.49
N THR A 89 7.77 13.59 -5.48
CA THR A 89 9.19 13.74 -5.18
C THR A 89 10.02 13.34 -6.40
N SER A 90 10.82 14.27 -6.90
CA SER A 90 11.79 14.03 -7.94
C SER A 90 13.20 13.96 -7.36
N PHE A 91 13.84 12.80 -7.47
CA PHE A 91 15.21 12.58 -7.03
C PHE A 91 16.20 13.06 -8.08
N LEU A 92 16.84 14.20 -7.86
CA LEU A 92 17.83 14.77 -8.78
C LEU A 92 19.25 14.35 -8.39
N VAL A 93 20.05 13.97 -9.38
CA VAL A 93 21.45 13.57 -9.13
C VAL A 93 22.39 14.71 -9.50
N ARG A 94 23.26 15.09 -8.57
CA ARG A 94 24.35 16.03 -8.85
C ARG A 94 25.38 15.37 -9.78
N LYS A 95 25.76 16.03 -10.87
CA LYS A 95 26.82 15.55 -11.77
C LYS A 95 28.18 15.57 -11.07
N ARG A 96 29.16 14.83 -11.61
CA ARG A 96 30.53 14.74 -11.06
C ARG A 96 31.25 16.09 -11.00
N ASP A 97 30.89 17.02 -11.89
CA ASP A 97 31.40 18.40 -11.94
C ASP A 97 30.71 19.33 -10.92
N GLY A 98 29.84 18.80 -10.04
CA GLY A 98 29.10 19.56 -9.05
C GLY A 98 27.84 20.26 -9.57
N SER A 99 27.66 20.30 -10.90
CA SER A 99 26.49 20.92 -11.53
C SER A 99 25.23 20.07 -11.34
N LEU A 100 24.08 20.73 -11.28
CA LEU A 100 22.79 20.06 -11.37
C LEU A 100 22.51 19.71 -12.84
N PRO A 101 21.72 18.66 -13.14
CA PRO A 101 21.27 18.39 -14.50
C PRO A 101 20.66 19.67 -15.11
N GLY A 102 21.11 20.04 -16.31
CA GLY A 102 20.72 21.29 -16.96
C GLY A 102 19.21 21.33 -17.27
N SER A 103 18.61 22.51 -17.04
CA SER A 103 17.18 22.82 -16.97
C SER A 103 16.44 22.15 -15.80
N LEU A 104 15.71 22.97 -15.04
CA LEU A 104 14.98 22.69 -13.81
C LEU A 104 13.76 21.77 -14.01
N LEU A 105 13.92 20.64 -14.70
CA LEU A 105 12.87 19.66 -14.96
C LEU A 105 12.82 18.64 -13.81
N GLY A 106 11.91 18.88 -12.88
CA GLY A 106 11.55 17.96 -11.81
C GLY A 106 10.15 18.30 -11.35
N LEU A 107 9.27 17.30 -11.35
CA LEU A 107 7.88 17.42 -10.94
C LEU A 107 7.80 17.39 -9.41
N GLY A 108 7.03 18.32 -8.86
CA GLY A 108 6.93 18.50 -7.42
C GLY A 108 8.26 18.77 -6.74
N ARG A 109 8.38 18.26 -5.51
CA ARG A 109 9.52 18.52 -4.65
C ARG A 109 10.76 17.83 -5.14
N ARG A 110 11.87 18.55 -5.10
CA ARG A 110 13.15 18.09 -5.62
C ARG A 110 14.07 17.70 -4.47
N VAL A 111 14.53 16.46 -4.49
CA VAL A 111 15.49 15.95 -3.52
C VAL A 111 16.79 15.67 -4.25
N VAL A 112 17.81 16.47 -3.96
CA VAL A 112 19.15 16.25 -4.55
C VAL A 112 19.85 15.15 -3.77
N VAL A 113 20.17 14.04 -4.44
CA VAL A 113 20.92 12.93 -3.86
C VAL A 113 22.38 12.98 -4.29
N ARG A 114 23.29 12.55 -3.39
CA ARG A 114 24.72 12.42 -3.70
C ARG A 114 24.91 11.28 -4.69
N GLY A 115 25.34 11.57 -5.92
CA GLY A 115 25.57 10.57 -6.96
C GLY A 115 26.96 9.95 -6.88
N ARG A 116 27.27 9.16 -5.83
CA ARG A 116 28.56 8.44 -5.78
C ARG A 116 28.66 7.38 -6.89
N SER A 117 27.53 6.74 -7.23
CA SER A 117 27.38 5.78 -8.33
C SER A 117 25.90 5.64 -8.74
N LEU A 118 25.62 4.94 -9.86
CA LEU A 118 24.24 4.62 -10.26
C LEU A 118 23.54 3.76 -9.20
N MET A 119 24.21 2.72 -8.68
CA MET A 119 23.68 1.88 -7.60
C MET A 119 23.33 2.67 -6.34
N ASN A 120 24.16 3.65 -5.97
CA ASN A 120 23.87 4.49 -4.80
C ASN A 120 22.59 5.32 -4.99
N ARG A 121 22.32 5.81 -6.22
CA ARG A 121 21.05 6.49 -6.55
C ARG A 121 19.87 5.55 -6.41
N GLN A 122 19.97 4.35 -6.97
CA GLN A 122 18.90 3.35 -6.95
C GLN A 122 18.58 2.95 -5.51
N ALA A 123 19.60 2.64 -4.70
CA ALA A 123 19.46 2.35 -3.28
C ALA A 123 18.76 3.47 -2.50
N GLN A 124 19.09 4.73 -2.79
CA GLN A 124 18.43 5.88 -2.15
C GLN A 124 16.95 6.01 -2.53
N ILE A 125 16.56 5.69 -3.77
CA ILE A 125 15.16 5.69 -4.17
C ILE A 125 14.41 4.55 -3.47
N ILE A 126 14.97 3.33 -3.51
CA ILE A 126 14.39 2.14 -2.87
C ILE A 126 14.19 2.38 -1.37
N ALA A 127 15.22 2.88 -0.68
CA ALA A 127 15.16 3.14 0.76
C ALA A 127 14.11 4.19 1.15
N LYS A 128 13.74 5.07 0.21
CA LYS A 128 12.82 6.19 0.44
C LYS A 128 11.40 5.94 -0.07
N SER A 129 11.17 4.76 -0.64
CA SER A 129 9.87 4.32 -1.15
C SER A 129 9.37 3.13 -0.33
N ASP A 130 8.05 2.99 -0.26
CA ASP A 130 7.41 1.86 0.42
C ASP A 130 7.23 0.68 -0.53
N VAL A 131 6.85 0.98 -1.76
CA VAL A 131 6.56 -0.01 -2.79
C VAL A 131 7.08 0.48 -4.14
N LEU A 132 7.54 -0.45 -4.98
CA LEU A 132 7.91 -0.18 -6.36
C LEU A 132 6.81 -0.68 -7.30
N CYS A 133 6.53 0.11 -8.34
CA CYS A 133 5.76 -0.32 -9.49
C CYS A 133 6.69 -0.36 -10.71
N VAL A 134 6.81 -1.52 -11.35
CA VAL A 134 7.71 -1.71 -12.49
C VAL A 134 6.90 -1.82 -13.77
N GLY A 135 7.22 -1.00 -14.78
CA GLY A 135 6.53 -0.98 -16.06
C GLY A 135 7.49 -0.99 -17.25
N GLY A 136 7.60 -2.11 -17.94
CA GLY A 136 8.49 -2.27 -19.09
C GLY A 136 9.97 -2.24 -18.68
N GLY A 137 10.82 -1.80 -19.61
CA GLY A 137 12.24 -1.56 -19.37
C GLY A 137 13.16 -2.66 -19.88
N GLY A 138 14.47 -2.44 -19.74
CA GLY A 138 15.52 -3.40 -20.12
C GLY A 138 16.43 -3.74 -18.94
N GLN A 139 17.66 -4.16 -19.21
CA GLN A 139 18.59 -4.66 -18.18
C GLN A 139 18.75 -3.74 -16.97
N GLY A 140 18.91 -2.42 -17.18
CA GLY A 140 19.05 -1.47 -16.07
C GLY A 140 17.83 -1.36 -15.15
N THR A 141 16.63 -1.68 -15.65
CA THR A 141 15.41 -1.80 -14.85
C THR A 141 15.44 -3.10 -14.04
N THR A 142 15.84 -4.22 -14.66
CA THR A 142 16.00 -5.51 -13.98
C THR A 142 17.02 -5.42 -12.84
N ASP A 143 18.18 -4.81 -13.07
CA ASP A 143 19.23 -4.67 -12.06
C ASP A 143 18.76 -3.82 -10.87
N PHE A 144 17.99 -2.76 -11.13
CA PHE A 144 17.37 -1.95 -10.09
C PHE A 144 16.36 -2.77 -9.29
N ALA A 145 15.44 -3.46 -9.97
CA ALA A 145 14.41 -4.27 -9.35
C ALA A 145 15.01 -5.36 -8.44
N ARG A 146 16.07 -6.04 -8.88
CA ARG A 146 16.77 -7.05 -8.07
C ARG A 146 17.42 -6.47 -6.82
N LEU A 147 17.93 -5.24 -6.87
CA LEU A 147 18.42 -4.55 -5.67
C LEU A 147 17.29 -4.28 -4.66
N ALA A 148 16.08 -3.99 -5.15
CA ALA A 148 14.93 -3.79 -4.28
C ALA A 148 14.51 -5.10 -3.59
N LEU A 149 14.49 -6.20 -4.34
CA LEU A 149 14.21 -7.55 -3.80
C LEU A 149 15.24 -7.99 -2.75
N GLN A 150 16.52 -7.65 -2.92
CA GLN A 150 17.57 -7.97 -1.93
C GLN A 150 17.36 -7.35 -0.54
N ILE A 151 16.47 -6.38 -0.40
CA ILE A 151 16.13 -5.75 0.88
C ILE A 151 14.64 -5.88 1.21
N ASP A 152 13.99 -6.91 0.66
CA ASP A 152 12.58 -7.24 0.87
C ASP A 152 11.65 -6.05 0.59
N LYS A 153 12.00 -5.23 -0.40
CA LYS A 153 11.14 -4.11 -0.79
C LYS A 153 10.01 -4.62 -1.68
N PRO A 154 8.74 -4.41 -1.31
CA PRO A 154 7.63 -4.83 -2.15
C PRO A 154 7.68 -4.18 -3.54
N MET A 155 7.45 -4.99 -4.55
CA MET A 155 7.55 -4.59 -5.95
C MET A 155 6.49 -5.29 -6.80
N LEU A 156 5.68 -4.51 -7.51
CA LEU A 156 4.70 -5.01 -8.46
C LEU A 156 5.16 -4.75 -9.90
N PRO A 157 5.66 -5.77 -10.62
CA PRO A 157 5.82 -5.70 -12.06
C PRO A 157 4.46 -5.75 -12.77
N LEU A 158 4.30 -4.96 -13.82
CA LEU A 158 3.16 -4.98 -14.73
C LEU A 158 3.52 -5.84 -15.96
N PRO A 159 3.08 -7.10 -16.07
CA PRO A 159 3.56 -8.03 -17.10
C PRO A 159 3.22 -7.56 -18.52
N PHE A 160 2.04 -6.98 -18.71
CA PHE A 160 1.55 -6.43 -19.97
C PHE A 160 2.28 -5.16 -20.46
N MET A 161 3.25 -4.65 -19.69
CA MET A 161 4.19 -3.62 -20.16
C MET A 161 5.41 -4.22 -20.90
N GLY A 162 5.57 -5.54 -20.89
CA GLY A 162 6.66 -6.26 -21.54
C GLY A 162 8.03 -6.08 -20.88
N GLY A 163 9.07 -6.56 -21.57
CA GLY A 163 10.48 -6.34 -21.21
C GLY A 163 10.84 -6.81 -19.79
N ALA A 164 11.61 -6.00 -19.07
CA ALA A 164 12.05 -6.31 -17.71
C ALA A 164 10.88 -6.60 -16.76
N SER A 165 9.77 -5.90 -16.91
CA SER A 165 8.58 -6.08 -16.08
C SER A 165 7.95 -7.46 -16.25
N GLN A 166 7.83 -7.94 -17.49
CA GLN A 166 7.32 -9.29 -17.78
C GLN A 166 8.28 -10.36 -17.26
N HIS A 167 9.59 -10.17 -17.41
CA HIS A 167 10.58 -11.12 -16.88
C HIS A 167 10.51 -11.22 -15.36
N LEU A 168 10.43 -10.10 -14.64
CA LEU A 168 10.33 -10.09 -13.17
C LEU A 168 9.04 -10.75 -12.69
N TRP A 169 7.93 -10.52 -13.41
CA TRP A 169 6.66 -11.21 -13.14
C TRP A 169 6.83 -12.73 -13.23
N THR A 170 7.42 -13.25 -14.31
CA THR A 170 7.64 -14.70 -14.45
C THR A 170 8.66 -15.25 -13.44
N GLU A 171 9.75 -14.52 -13.16
CA GLU A 171 10.85 -14.96 -12.30
C GLU A 171 10.45 -15.05 -10.82
N PHE A 172 9.68 -14.07 -10.32
CA PHE A 172 9.34 -13.92 -8.89
C PHE A 172 7.84 -14.11 -8.62
N GLY A 173 7.18 -14.95 -9.40
CA GLY A 173 5.72 -14.97 -9.43
C GLY A 173 5.04 -15.35 -8.12
N ASP A 174 5.57 -16.34 -7.40
CA ASP A 174 5.01 -16.75 -6.11
C ASP A 174 5.14 -15.64 -5.07
N ASP A 175 6.34 -15.06 -4.93
CA ASP A 175 6.59 -13.93 -4.02
C ASP A 175 5.67 -12.73 -4.32
N ILE A 176 5.49 -12.39 -5.60
CA ILE A 176 4.62 -11.30 -6.02
C ILE A 176 3.15 -11.60 -5.68
N ARG A 177 2.71 -12.85 -5.89
CA ARG A 177 1.33 -13.25 -5.61
C ARG A 177 1.01 -13.18 -4.13
N ASP A 178 1.93 -13.63 -3.29
CA ASP A 178 1.77 -13.60 -1.84
C ASP A 178 1.81 -12.15 -1.32
N GLU A 179 2.80 -11.36 -1.75
CA GLU A 179 2.99 -9.98 -1.31
C GLU A 179 1.81 -9.05 -1.70
N PHE A 180 1.25 -9.23 -2.90
CA PHE A 180 0.18 -8.35 -3.43
C PHE A 180 -1.22 -8.97 -3.39
N PHE A 181 -1.35 -10.17 -2.82
CA PHE A 181 -2.60 -10.94 -2.75
C PHE A 181 -3.23 -11.11 -4.13
N ILE A 182 -2.46 -11.65 -5.09
CA ILE A 182 -2.90 -11.89 -6.47
C ILE A 182 -3.35 -13.34 -6.60
N ASP A 183 -4.66 -13.54 -6.76
CA ASP A 183 -5.24 -14.86 -6.98
C ASP A 183 -4.86 -15.43 -8.36
N ALA A 184 -5.12 -16.73 -8.57
CA ALA A 184 -4.78 -17.41 -9.81
C ALA A 184 -5.51 -16.84 -11.04
N ALA A 185 -6.72 -16.31 -10.87
CA ALA A 185 -7.51 -15.75 -11.98
C ALA A 185 -6.97 -14.38 -12.42
N GLN A 186 -6.63 -13.52 -11.46
CA GLN A 186 -5.95 -12.25 -11.71
C GLN A 186 -4.57 -12.50 -12.32
N TRP A 187 -3.80 -13.46 -11.79
CA TRP A 187 -2.48 -13.82 -12.29
C TRP A 187 -2.51 -14.22 -13.76
N GLN A 188 -3.38 -15.18 -14.11
CA GLN A 188 -3.52 -15.67 -15.47
C GLN A 188 -3.97 -14.54 -16.41
N ARG A 189 -5.01 -13.80 -16.02
CA ARG A 189 -5.53 -12.69 -16.82
C ARG A 189 -4.46 -11.64 -17.08
N TRP A 190 -3.71 -11.21 -16.07
CA TRP A 190 -2.67 -10.19 -16.25
C TRP A 190 -1.52 -10.68 -17.15
N SER A 191 -1.18 -11.96 -17.06
CA SER A 191 -0.15 -12.58 -17.89
C SER A 191 -0.53 -12.61 -19.37
N ASP A 192 -1.83 -12.71 -19.66
CA ASP A 192 -2.36 -12.83 -21.03
C ASP A 192 -2.80 -11.49 -21.65
N ILE A 193 -2.74 -10.38 -20.90
CA ILE A 193 -3.14 -9.07 -21.43
C ILE A 193 -2.16 -8.60 -22.50
N ASP A 194 -2.72 -8.34 -23.68
CA ASP A 194 -2.13 -7.47 -24.69
C ASP A 194 -2.84 -6.11 -24.65
N LEU A 195 -2.11 -5.06 -24.22
CA LEU A 195 -2.66 -3.71 -24.08
C LEU A 195 -3.13 -3.11 -25.40
N ASP A 196 -2.49 -3.47 -26.52
CA ASP A 196 -2.81 -2.89 -27.82
C ASP A 196 -4.16 -3.42 -28.37
N LEU A 197 -4.70 -4.49 -27.78
CA LEU A 197 -6.01 -5.05 -28.10
C LEU A 197 -7.15 -4.50 -27.22
N LEU A 198 -6.84 -3.73 -26.18
CA LEU A 198 -7.82 -3.21 -25.24
C LEU A 198 -8.37 -1.85 -25.67
N THR A 199 -9.65 -1.62 -25.37
CA THR A 199 -10.27 -0.30 -25.46
C THR A 199 -9.79 0.61 -24.32
N THR A 200 -9.89 1.93 -24.49
CA THR A 200 -9.56 2.92 -23.44
C THR A 200 -10.29 2.65 -22.12
N ALA A 201 -11.57 2.23 -22.17
CA ALA A 201 -12.34 1.92 -20.97
C ALA A 201 -11.81 0.66 -20.24
N GLN A 202 -11.38 -0.35 -20.99
CA GLN A 202 -10.75 -1.54 -20.40
C GLN A 202 -9.38 -1.21 -19.80
N ILE A 203 -8.59 -0.35 -20.46
CA ILE A 203 -7.32 0.14 -19.93
C ILE A 203 -7.52 0.95 -18.64
N ASP A 204 -8.56 1.79 -18.57
CA ASP A 204 -8.88 2.55 -17.35
C ASP A 204 -9.28 1.62 -16.19
N SER A 205 -10.11 0.61 -16.44
CA SER A 205 -10.47 -0.41 -15.46
C SER A 205 -9.24 -1.19 -14.97
N LEU A 206 -8.36 -1.58 -15.89
CA LEU A 206 -7.09 -2.23 -15.55
C LEU A 206 -6.19 -1.31 -14.70
N ALA A 207 -6.11 -0.01 -15.03
CA ALA A 207 -5.35 0.95 -14.25
C ALA A 207 -5.89 1.13 -12.82
N ALA A 208 -7.22 1.12 -12.66
CA ALA A 208 -7.86 1.15 -11.34
C ALA A 208 -7.52 -0.10 -10.52
N GLU A 209 -7.53 -1.27 -11.16
CA GLU A 209 -7.17 -2.54 -10.55
C GLU A 209 -5.68 -2.60 -10.15
N VAL A 210 -4.78 -2.13 -11.02
CA VAL A 210 -3.35 -1.97 -10.70
C VAL A 210 -3.16 -1.04 -9.52
N ALA A 211 -3.84 0.11 -9.50
CA ALA A 211 -3.78 1.03 -8.38
C ALA A 211 -4.26 0.37 -7.08
N ALA A 212 -5.38 -0.37 -7.11
CA ALA A 212 -5.87 -1.10 -5.94
C ALA A 212 -4.84 -2.13 -5.46
N THR A 213 -4.25 -2.90 -6.38
CA THR A 213 -3.24 -3.94 -6.09
C THR A 213 -1.97 -3.36 -5.49
N LEU A 214 -1.41 -2.29 -6.08
CA LEU A 214 -0.24 -1.57 -5.53
C LEU A 214 -0.47 -1.11 -4.09
N LEU A 215 -1.69 -0.66 -3.79
CA LEU A 215 -2.06 -0.19 -2.47
C LEU A 215 -2.34 -1.32 -1.49
N ARG A 216 -2.44 -2.58 -1.93
CA ARG A 216 -2.66 -3.72 -1.04
C ARG A 216 -1.41 -4.05 -0.22
N SER A 217 -0.29 -4.37 -0.88
CA SER A 217 1.01 -4.67 -0.23
C SER A 217 1.52 -3.50 0.64
N ALA A 218 1.28 -2.29 0.16
CA ALA A 218 1.61 -1.03 0.81
C ALA A 218 0.89 -0.77 2.15
N ARG A 219 -0.24 -1.44 2.37
CA ARG A 219 -1.07 -1.29 3.56
C ARG A 219 -0.76 -2.47 4.45
N GLY A 220 -0.27 -2.21 5.67
CA GLY A 220 -0.26 -3.25 6.69
C GLY A 220 -1.66 -3.87 6.82
N THR A 221 -1.74 -5.17 7.03
CA THR A 221 -3.03 -5.83 7.24
C THR A 221 -3.55 -5.54 8.65
N CYS A 222 -4.86 -5.53 8.80
CA CYS A 222 -5.56 -5.53 10.07
C CYS A 222 -6.38 -6.81 10.14
N LEU A 223 -5.97 -7.75 10.98
CA LEU A 223 -6.74 -8.96 11.18
C LEU A 223 -8.02 -8.62 11.94
N VAL A 224 -9.15 -9.15 11.48
CA VAL A 224 -10.46 -9.00 12.11
C VAL A 224 -10.86 -10.31 12.76
N CYS A 225 -10.74 -10.34 14.08
CA CYS A 225 -11.11 -11.45 14.94
C CYS A 225 -12.56 -11.28 15.38
N MET A 226 -13.48 -12.02 14.78
CA MET A 226 -14.90 -11.93 15.10
C MET A 226 -15.59 -13.29 14.96
N PRO A 227 -16.69 -13.55 15.67
CA PRO A 227 -17.46 -14.77 15.45
C PRO A 227 -17.98 -14.82 14.01
N PHE A 228 -17.90 -15.99 13.37
CA PHE A 228 -18.27 -16.18 11.96
C PHE A 228 -19.78 -16.16 11.68
N ALA A 229 -20.63 -15.94 12.68
CA ALA A 229 -22.07 -15.95 12.50
C ALA A 229 -22.54 -14.74 11.69
N ASP A 230 -23.47 -14.96 10.75
CA ASP A 230 -24.00 -13.94 9.82
C ASP A 230 -24.51 -12.66 10.51
N ARG A 231 -24.96 -12.76 11.76
CA ARG A 231 -25.41 -11.62 12.57
C ARG A 231 -24.34 -10.53 12.74
N HIS A 232 -23.07 -10.85 12.58
CA HIS A 232 -21.97 -9.89 12.68
C HIS A 232 -21.54 -9.30 11.33
N LEU A 233 -22.06 -9.79 10.19
CA LEU A 233 -21.74 -9.23 8.87
C LEU A 233 -22.12 -7.76 8.72
N PRO A 234 -23.29 -7.28 9.24
CA PRO A 234 -23.60 -5.86 9.20
C PRO A 234 -22.61 -5.00 9.99
N LEU A 235 -22.09 -5.49 11.12
CA LEU A 235 -21.06 -4.79 11.91
C LEU A 235 -19.78 -4.63 11.08
N TYR A 236 -19.37 -5.74 10.45
CA TYR A 236 -18.18 -5.76 9.60
C TYR A 236 -18.30 -4.75 8.45
N ALA A 237 -19.37 -4.83 7.67
CA ALA A 237 -19.57 -4.02 6.47
C ALA A 237 -19.83 -2.53 6.77
N SER A 238 -20.50 -2.20 7.87
CA SER A 238 -20.88 -0.81 8.19
C SER A 238 -19.82 -0.04 8.97
N ILE A 239 -19.06 -0.72 9.84
CA ILE A 239 -18.12 -0.09 10.78
C ILE A 239 -16.69 -0.56 10.53
N ILE A 240 -16.43 -1.86 10.66
CA ILE A 240 -15.06 -2.39 10.77
C ILE A 240 -14.27 -2.20 9.47
N GLU A 241 -14.78 -2.75 8.37
CA GLU A 241 -14.09 -2.69 7.08
C GLU A 241 -13.90 -1.26 6.57
N PRO A 242 -14.92 -0.37 6.62
CA PRO A 242 -14.74 1.04 6.26
C PRO A 242 -13.73 1.79 7.16
N ALA A 243 -13.69 1.50 8.47
CA ALA A 243 -12.73 2.13 9.38
C ALA A 243 -11.29 1.69 9.09
N ILE A 244 -11.08 0.38 8.88
CA ILE A 244 -9.78 -0.20 8.51
C ILE A 244 -9.31 0.37 7.16
N ALA A 245 -10.19 0.41 6.16
CA ALA A 245 -9.89 1.00 4.85
C ALA A 245 -9.55 2.49 4.96
N GLY A 246 -10.29 3.23 5.80
CA GLY A 246 -10.02 4.63 6.13
C GLY A 246 -8.66 4.83 6.82
N ALA A 247 -8.19 3.84 7.59
CA ALA A 247 -6.90 3.85 8.26
C ALA A 247 -5.72 3.48 7.33
N HIS A 248 -6.01 3.12 6.08
CA HIS A 248 -5.06 2.60 5.09
C HIS A 248 -4.46 1.26 5.53
N LEU A 249 -5.32 0.39 6.02
CA LEU A 249 -5.01 -1.01 6.26
C LEU A 249 -5.92 -1.87 5.37
N LEU A 250 -5.59 -3.14 5.23
CA LEU A 250 -6.47 -4.14 4.63
C LEU A 250 -7.14 -4.96 5.72
N ALA A 251 -8.46 -5.08 5.68
CA ALA A 251 -9.16 -5.97 6.59
C ALA A 251 -8.96 -7.42 6.13
N VAL A 252 -8.42 -8.26 7.00
CA VAL A 252 -8.26 -9.70 6.75
C VAL A 252 -9.20 -10.46 7.68
N ARG A 253 -9.95 -11.42 7.13
CA ARG A 253 -10.87 -12.29 7.85
C ARG A 253 -10.54 -13.74 7.54
N MET A 254 -10.35 -14.54 8.59
CA MET A 254 -9.93 -15.94 8.46
C MET A 254 -10.95 -16.80 7.71
N ASP A 255 -12.25 -16.51 7.85
CA ASP A 255 -13.33 -17.24 7.17
C ASP A 255 -13.44 -16.92 5.67
N HIS A 256 -12.79 -15.85 5.20
CA HIS A 256 -12.74 -15.48 3.78
C HIS A 256 -11.44 -15.93 3.09
N THR A 257 -10.51 -16.53 3.84
CA THR A 257 -9.21 -16.96 3.32
C THR A 257 -9.24 -18.46 3.06
N PRO A 258 -9.14 -18.92 1.79
CA PRO A 258 -9.07 -20.35 1.51
C PRO A 258 -7.72 -20.89 2.00
N SER A 259 -7.70 -21.60 3.13
CA SER A 259 -6.49 -22.25 3.64
C SER A 259 -6.43 -23.72 3.24
N VAL A 260 -5.32 -24.16 2.64
CA VAL A 260 -4.96 -25.57 2.49
C VAL A 260 -3.93 -25.90 3.56
N GLY A 261 -4.32 -26.53 4.67
CA GLY A 261 -3.40 -26.85 5.78
C GLY A 261 -4.04 -26.72 7.17
N ASP A 262 -3.20 -26.67 8.22
CA ASP A 262 -3.64 -26.40 9.59
C ASP A 262 -4.10 -24.94 9.72
N ILE A 263 -5.37 -24.77 10.07
CA ILE A 263 -5.99 -23.45 10.23
C ILE A 263 -5.34 -22.63 11.35
N VAL A 264 -4.77 -23.30 12.36
CA VAL A 264 -4.08 -22.64 13.47
C VAL A 264 -2.76 -22.03 13.01
N ASP A 265 -2.00 -22.73 12.16
CA ASP A 265 -0.74 -22.19 11.64
C ASP A 265 -0.99 -21.04 10.66
N THR A 266 -2.06 -21.14 9.85
CA THR A 266 -2.51 -20.03 9.00
C THR A 266 -2.87 -18.80 9.86
N LEU A 267 -3.64 -19.01 10.94
CA LEU A 267 -3.99 -17.93 11.87
C LEU A 267 -2.74 -17.29 12.49
N ARG A 268 -1.75 -18.09 12.90
CA ARG A 268 -0.50 -17.56 13.47
C ARG A 268 0.23 -16.68 12.48
N ALA A 269 0.41 -17.15 11.24
CA ALA A 269 1.06 -16.39 10.17
C ALA A 269 0.34 -15.07 9.89
N GLU A 270 -1.00 -15.08 9.85
CA GLU A 270 -1.81 -13.87 9.63
C GLU A 270 -1.68 -12.87 10.79
N ILE A 271 -1.68 -13.33 12.05
CA ILE A 271 -1.45 -12.44 13.22
C ILE A 271 -0.02 -11.88 13.18
N GLU A 272 0.98 -12.70 12.84
CA GLU A 272 2.38 -12.28 12.72
C GLU A 272 2.59 -11.25 11.61
N ALA A 273 1.92 -11.39 10.47
CA ALA A 273 1.95 -10.44 9.36
C ALA A 273 1.15 -9.16 9.65
N ALA A 274 0.06 -9.27 10.44
CA ALA A 274 -0.82 -8.15 10.73
C ALA A 274 -0.11 -6.98 11.43
N ARG A 275 -0.44 -5.77 11.01
CA ARG A 275 0.01 -4.54 11.67
C ARG A 275 -0.73 -4.32 12.99
N CYS A 276 -2.00 -4.70 13.03
CA CYS A 276 -2.84 -4.66 14.22
C CYS A 276 -4.01 -5.63 14.10
N VAL A 277 -4.74 -5.81 15.19
CA VAL A 277 -5.92 -6.67 15.27
C VAL A 277 -7.12 -5.85 15.72
N VAL A 278 -8.28 -6.09 15.12
CA VAL A 278 -9.58 -5.64 15.61
C VAL A 278 -10.33 -6.88 16.08
N ALA A 279 -10.79 -6.89 17.34
CA ALA A 279 -11.47 -8.06 17.90
C ALA A 279 -12.86 -7.73 18.45
N VAL A 280 -13.88 -8.47 18.01
CA VAL A 280 -15.28 -8.35 18.47
C VAL A 280 -15.51 -9.30 19.64
N VAL A 281 -15.68 -8.75 20.84
CA VAL A 281 -15.70 -9.51 22.10
C VAL A 281 -17.08 -9.53 22.78
N ASP A 282 -18.15 -9.42 22.00
CA ASP A 282 -19.54 -9.40 22.50
C ASP A 282 -19.91 -10.62 23.36
N GLU A 283 -19.44 -11.81 22.97
CA GLU A 283 -19.97 -13.09 23.46
C GLU A 283 -18.92 -13.99 24.15
N GLN A 284 -17.73 -13.48 24.48
CA GLN A 284 -16.62 -14.30 25.00
C GLN A 284 -16.30 -15.53 24.13
N ASN A 285 -16.35 -15.36 22.81
CA ASN A 285 -16.04 -16.45 21.90
C ASN A 285 -14.62 -16.99 22.17
N PRO A 286 -14.44 -18.29 22.48
CA PRO A 286 -13.14 -18.83 22.89
C PRO A 286 -12.08 -18.73 21.80
N ASN A 287 -12.47 -18.81 20.53
CA ASN A 287 -11.54 -18.66 19.40
C ASN A 287 -11.06 -17.21 19.32
N VAL A 288 -11.97 -16.23 19.41
CA VAL A 288 -11.61 -14.80 19.40
C VAL A 288 -10.72 -14.47 20.61
N LEU A 289 -11.00 -15.02 21.79
CA LEU A 289 -10.16 -14.81 22.97
C LEU A 289 -8.76 -15.43 22.81
N TYR A 290 -8.66 -16.61 22.19
CA TYR A 290 -7.38 -17.23 21.84
C TYR A 290 -6.59 -16.36 20.86
N GLU A 291 -7.23 -15.86 19.81
CA GLU A 291 -6.63 -14.96 18.81
C GLU A 291 -6.11 -13.66 19.45
N VAL A 292 -6.90 -13.04 20.33
CA VAL A 292 -6.49 -11.85 21.11
C VAL A 292 -5.31 -12.17 22.00
N GLY A 293 -5.34 -13.30 22.72
CA GLY A 293 -4.24 -13.75 23.57
C GLY A 293 -2.95 -13.95 22.78
N PHE A 294 -3.03 -14.57 21.59
CA PHE A 294 -1.87 -14.77 20.73
C PHE A 294 -1.33 -13.45 20.16
N ALA A 295 -2.21 -12.54 19.72
CA ALA A 295 -1.83 -11.20 19.29
C ALA A 295 -1.11 -10.41 20.41
N HIS A 296 -1.60 -10.50 21.64
CA HIS A 296 -0.94 -9.92 22.81
C HIS A 296 0.44 -10.53 23.06
N ALA A 297 0.59 -11.85 22.95
CA ALA A 297 1.89 -12.53 23.11
C ALA A 297 2.92 -12.03 22.08
N LEU A 298 2.49 -11.74 20.86
CA LEU A 298 3.31 -11.16 19.79
C LEU A 298 3.46 -9.63 19.87
N ARG A 299 2.89 -8.98 20.90
CA ARG A 299 2.87 -7.53 21.10
C ARG A 299 2.24 -6.77 19.93
N LYS A 300 1.28 -7.39 19.24
CA LYS A 300 0.48 -6.73 18.21
C LYS A 300 -0.51 -5.78 18.88
N PRO A 301 -0.66 -4.54 18.39
CA PRO A 301 -1.73 -3.65 18.86
C PRO A 301 -3.10 -4.26 18.60
N VAL A 302 -3.94 -4.34 19.63
CA VAL A 302 -5.31 -4.87 19.54
C VAL A 302 -6.31 -3.77 19.89
N VAL A 303 -7.30 -3.57 19.02
CA VAL A 303 -8.48 -2.71 19.29
C VAL A 303 -9.68 -3.61 19.54
N LEU A 304 -10.21 -3.56 20.76
CA LEU A 304 -11.38 -4.35 21.13
C LEU A 304 -12.66 -3.62 20.76
N MET A 305 -13.68 -4.35 20.34
CA MET A 305 -15.00 -3.85 20.00
C MET A 305 -16.10 -4.60 20.75
N ARG A 306 -17.12 -3.85 21.21
CA ARG A 306 -18.25 -4.41 21.95
C ARG A 306 -19.55 -3.62 21.73
N ALA A 307 -20.69 -4.30 21.73
CA ALA A 307 -22.00 -3.66 21.64
C ALA A 307 -22.33 -2.82 22.90
N ALA A 308 -22.88 -1.62 22.68
CA ALA A 308 -23.44 -0.73 23.70
C ALA A 308 -24.72 -1.35 24.28
N GLY A 309 -24.90 -1.24 25.61
CA GLY A 309 -25.92 -1.98 26.36
C GLY A 309 -25.40 -3.24 27.06
N ALA A 310 -24.21 -3.72 26.70
CA ALA A 310 -23.50 -4.70 27.52
C ALA A 310 -22.88 -4.07 28.79
N ALA A 311 -22.84 -2.74 28.89
CA ALA A 311 -22.43 -2.02 30.10
C ALA A 311 -23.56 -1.89 31.15
N ASP A 312 -24.83 -2.04 30.73
CA ASP A 312 -26.02 -1.78 31.57
C ASP A 312 -26.95 -3.00 31.74
N GLY A 313 -26.58 -4.17 31.19
CA GLY A 313 -27.09 -5.51 31.54
C GLY A 313 -25.96 -6.36 32.13
N PRO A 314 -26.15 -7.63 32.56
CA PRO A 314 -25.05 -8.42 33.10
C PRO A 314 -23.99 -8.55 32.01
N ALA A 315 -22.91 -7.76 32.15
CA ALA A 315 -21.76 -7.82 31.30
C ALA A 315 -21.33 -9.29 31.28
N VAL A 316 -21.24 -9.88 30.09
CA VAL A 316 -20.49 -11.11 29.93
C VAL A 316 -19.07 -10.75 30.35
N ASP A 317 -18.68 -11.17 31.55
CA ASP A 317 -17.58 -10.61 32.33
C ASP A 317 -16.25 -11.00 31.68
N LEU A 318 -15.74 -10.14 30.80
CA LEU A 318 -14.53 -10.44 30.03
C LEU A 318 -13.39 -10.79 30.99
N PRO A 319 -12.48 -11.71 30.59
CA PRO A 319 -11.30 -12.01 31.38
C PRO A 319 -10.56 -10.74 31.80
N PHE A 320 -9.96 -10.74 33.00
CA PHE A 320 -9.27 -9.58 33.56
C PHE A 320 -8.25 -8.98 32.59
N ASP A 321 -7.52 -9.83 31.87
CA ASP A 321 -6.48 -9.44 30.91
C ASP A 321 -7.03 -8.79 29.62
N VAL A 322 -8.34 -8.86 29.38
CA VAL A 322 -9.01 -8.23 28.23
C VAL A 322 -9.76 -6.97 28.66
N ARG A 323 -10.42 -6.99 29.83
CA ARG A 323 -11.27 -5.90 30.30
C ARG A 323 -10.53 -4.59 30.62
N THR A 324 -9.22 -4.65 30.86
CA THR A 324 -8.39 -3.46 31.15
C THR A 324 -7.98 -2.70 29.90
N HIS A 325 -8.20 -3.27 28.71
CA HIS A 325 -7.89 -2.63 27.44
C HIS A 325 -9.00 -1.67 27.01
N ARG A 326 -8.65 -0.66 26.21
CA ARG A 326 -9.62 0.26 25.64
C ARG A 326 -10.54 -0.48 24.66
N VAL A 327 -11.84 -0.28 24.81
CA VAL A 327 -12.88 -0.91 23.99
C VAL A 327 -13.66 0.16 23.22
N VAL A 328 -13.82 -0.01 21.91
CA VAL A 328 -14.72 0.79 21.09
C VAL A 328 -16.12 0.23 21.20
N THR A 329 -17.08 1.06 21.61
CA THR A 329 -18.47 0.65 21.73
C THR A 329 -19.29 1.01 20.50
N TYR A 330 -20.18 0.12 20.05
CA TYR A 330 -21.11 0.39 18.93
C TYR A 330 -22.57 0.09 19.31
N PRO A 331 -23.57 0.79 18.75
CA PRO A 331 -24.96 0.56 19.11
C PRO A 331 -25.44 -0.86 18.77
N ALA A 332 -26.14 -1.50 19.71
CA ALA A 332 -26.83 -2.76 19.45
C ALA A 332 -27.83 -2.60 18.28
N GLY A 333 -27.89 -3.57 17.39
CA GLY A 333 -28.78 -3.55 16.22
C GLY A 333 -28.31 -2.67 15.05
N LEU A 334 -27.19 -1.94 15.18
CA LEU A 334 -26.52 -1.19 14.11
C LEU A 334 -27.43 -0.26 13.27
N PRO A 335 -28.13 0.69 13.90
CA PRO A 335 -28.95 1.66 13.18
C PRO A 335 -28.07 2.58 12.30
N ALA A 336 -28.57 2.97 11.13
CA ALA A 336 -27.79 3.66 10.10
C ALA A 336 -27.12 4.98 10.56
N ASP A 337 -27.74 5.67 11.52
CA ASP A 337 -27.30 6.92 12.14
C ASP A 337 -26.30 6.73 13.30
N GLY A 338 -26.40 5.62 14.04
CA GLY A 338 -25.57 5.35 15.22
C GLY A 338 -24.19 4.72 14.94
N THR A 339 -23.95 4.21 13.73
CA THR A 339 -22.68 3.54 13.38
C THR A 339 -21.52 4.50 13.12
N ALA A 340 -21.80 5.76 12.78
CA ALA A 340 -20.80 6.74 12.36
C ALA A 340 -19.78 7.08 13.46
N ALA A 341 -20.24 7.19 14.71
CA ALA A 341 -19.39 7.52 15.86
C ALA A 341 -18.39 6.39 16.15
N ALA A 342 -18.88 5.14 16.24
CA ALA A 342 -18.04 3.97 16.46
C ALA A 342 -17.02 3.78 15.33
N ARG A 343 -17.43 4.01 14.07
CA ARG A 343 -16.52 3.97 12.91
C ARG A 343 -15.44 5.04 13.00
N ALA A 344 -15.79 6.26 13.38
CA ALA A 344 -14.84 7.36 13.52
C ALA A 344 -13.83 7.10 14.65
N GLU A 345 -14.29 6.57 15.79
CA GLU A 345 -13.41 6.21 16.90
C GLU A 345 -12.45 5.07 16.52
N LEU A 346 -12.97 3.98 15.93
CA LEU A 346 -12.15 2.88 15.45
C LEU A 346 -11.11 3.36 14.43
N HIS A 347 -11.53 4.18 13.47
CA HIS A 347 -10.63 4.78 12.48
C HIS A 347 -9.52 5.60 13.14
N ALA A 348 -9.83 6.43 14.14
CA ALA A 348 -8.84 7.24 14.85
C ALA A 348 -7.80 6.38 15.59
N LEU A 349 -8.23 5.29 16.24
CA LEU A 349 -7.32 4.36 16.91
C LEU A 349 -6.41 3.63 15.93
N LEU A 350 -6.98 3.10 14.83
CA LEU A 350 -6.21 2.42 13.79
C LEU A 350 -5.21 3.37 13.11
N ARG A 351 -5.57 4.65 12.94
CA ARG A 351 -4.64 5.68 12.47
C ARG A 351 -3.52 5.95 13.45
N ALA A 352 -3.79 6.02 14.75
CA ALA A 352 -2.74 6.20 15.74
C ALA A 352 -1.72 5.03 15.69
N ILE A 353 -2.22 3.80 15.53
CA ILE A 353 -1.38 2.60 15.37
C ILE A 353 -0.60 2.62 14.05
N SER A 354 -1.19 3.13 12.96
CA SER A 354 -0.51 3.18 11.67
C SER A 354 0.55 4.28 11.53
N HIS A 355 0.56 5.29 12.41
CA HIS A 355 1.57 6.36 12.42
C HIS A 355 2.58 6.27 13.58
N GLY A 356 2.32 5.46 14.60
CA GLY A 356 3.09 5.43 15.86
C GLY A 356 4.22 4.39 15.97
N LEU A 357 4.66 3.78 14.87
CA LEU A 357 5.74 2.78 14.84
C LEU A 357 6.85 3.19 13.87
#